data_AF-L1JB54-F1
#
_entry.id   AF-L1JB54-F1
#
_cell.length_a   1.000
_cell.length_b   1.000
_cell.length_c   1.000
_cell.angle_alpha   90.00
_cell.angle_beta   90.00
_cell.angle_gamma   90.00
#
_symmetry.space_group_name_H-M   'P 1'
#
loop_
_entity.id
_entity.type
_entity.pdbx_description
1 polymer ?
#
loop_
_entity_poly.entity_id
_entity_poly.type
_entity_poly.pdbx_seq_one_letter_code
_entity_poly.pdbx_strand_id
1 'polypeptide(L)'
;MQVLGCLRGSGRLTRCLVHQYRSQILYEPSLRSSAHCKLLNLWGKNISSDNQWINLQRLDQEYVEARKALRDIRRKGTREEIVVAEREVAEMRLDAARARGNPVEIAGAEQDLAQARLDAARARGNPVEIAGAEQDLAQAKAATVEGMAQARLDAARARGDPVEIAGAEQDLAQAKAATVEGMAQARLDAARARGNPVEIAGAEQDLAQARLDAARAKGNAVEIAGAEQDLAQARLDAARAKGDPVEIAGAEQDLAQAKAATVEGMAQARLDAARARGNPVEIAGAEQGLTQAQDRSRILRASISPIFAFEGNYLDGV
;
A
#
# COMPACT_ATOMS: atom_id res chain seq x y z
N MET A 1 -35.29 -20.97 55.77
CA MET A 1 -34.32 -20.04 56.39
C MET A 1 -33.10 -20.05 55.47
N GLN A 2 -32.87 -19.07 54.56
CA GLN A 2 -32.39 -17.69 54.82
C GLN A 2 -31.27 -17.70 55.89
N VAL A 3 -30.06 -17.13 55.74
CA VAL A 3 -29.61 -16.02 54.88
C VAL A 3 -28.07 -15.87 55.00
N LEU A 4 -27.44 -15.54 53.86
CA LEU A 4 -26.29 -14.66 53.56
C LEU A 4 -24.98 -14.62 54.39
N GLY A 5 -23.88 -14.50 53.62
CA GLY A 5 -22.62 -13.85 54.02
C GLY A 5 -21.62 -13.75 52.86
N CYS A 6 -21.73 -12.70 52.03
CA CYS A 6 -20.85 -12.38 50.89
C CYS A 6 -19.50 -11.74 51.29
N LEU A 7 -18.61 -11.63 50.27
CA LEU A 7 -17.41 -10.77 50.10
C LEU A 7 -16.08 -11.48 50.45
N ARG A 8 -14.99 -11.43 49.69
CA ARG A 8 -14.51 -10.53 48.60
C ARG A 8 -13.21 -11.15 48.04
N GLY A 9 -12.90 -11.02 46.74
CA GLY A 9 -11.49 -11.13 46.29
C GLY A 9 -11.19 -11.83 44.95
N SER A 10 -12.01 -11.72 43.91
CA SER A 10 -11.68 -12.22 42.57
C SER A 10 -11.03 -11.13 41.72
N GLY A 11 -9.70 -11.07 41.70
CA GLY A 11 -8.96 -10.10 40.87
C GLY A 11 -7.50 -10.46 40.55
N ARG A 12 -7.03 -11.70 40.81
CA ARG A 12 -5.62 -12.08 40.58
C ARG A 12 -5.38 -13.40 39.86
N LEU A 13 -6.42 -14.13 39.42
CA LEU A 13 -6.24 -15.46 38.83
C LEU A 13 -6.10 -15.48 37.30
N THR A 14 -6.44 -14.40 36.60
CA THR A 14 -6.30 -14.32 35.13
C THR A 14 -5.00 -13.69 34.64
N ARG A 15 -4.20 -13.07 35.53
CA ARG A 15 -2.88 -12.50 35.15
C ARG A 15 -1.73 -13.52 35.10
N CYS A 16 -1.88 -14.70 35.69
CA CYS A 16 -0.78 -15.68 35.77
C CYS A 16 -0.66 -16.58 34.53
N LEU A 17 -1.73 -16.83 33.77
CA LEU A 17 -1.66 -17.78 32.66
C LEU A 17 -1.05 -17.22 31.37
N VAL A 18 -1.09 -15.90 31.16
CA VAL A 18 -0.54 -15.28 29.93
C VAL A 18 0.91 -14.84 30.10
N HIS A 19 1.36 -14.54 31.33
CA HIS A 19 2.73 -14.07 31.57
C HIS A 19 3.78 -15.19 31.74
N GLN A 20 3.35 -16.43 32.00
CA GLN A 20 4.28 -17.51 32.35
C GLN A 20 4.97 -18.18 31.15
N TYR A 21 4.52 -17.93 29.91
CA TYR A 21 5.11 -18.51 28.70
C TYR A 21 6.06 -17.58 27.93
N ARG A 22 6.14 -16.29 28.30
CA ARG A 22 6.97 -15.31 27.58
C ARG A 22 8.43 -15.25 28.05
N SER A 23 8.78 -15.95 29.12
CA SER A 23 10.13 -15.95 29.72
C SER A 23 11.05 -17.09 29.24
N GLN A 24 10.61 -17.96 28.31
CA GLN A 24 11.38 -19.14 27.91
C GLN A 24 12.18 -19.02 26.60
N ILE A 25 12.19 -17.86 25.93
CA ILE A 25 12.84 -17.73 24.60
C ILE A 25 14.20 -17.02 24.65
N LEU A 26 14.68 -16.52 25.79
CA LEU A 26 16.00 -15.87 25.86
C LEU A 26 16.82 -16.34 27.07
N TYR A 27 18.01 -16.88 26.75
CA TYR A 27 19.21 -17.08 27.58
C TYR A 27 19.44 -18.40 28.38
N GLU A 28 20.26 -19.25 27.73
CA GLU A 28 21.44 -20.03 28.17
C GLU A 28 21.42 -21.20 29.20
N PRO A 29 22.36 -22.16 29.03
CA PRO A 29 22.20 -23.55 29.43
C PRO A 29 23.11 -23.93 30.61
N SER A 30 22.55 -24.54 31.65
CA SER A 30 23.38 -25.40 32.51
C SER A 30 22.56 -26.47 33.24
N LEU A 31 23.11 -27.68 33.19
CA LEU A 31 22.90 -28.80 34.13
C LEU A 31 21.71 -29.76 33.89
N ARG A 32 22.00 -30.72 33.02
CA ARG A 32 21.91 -32.18 33.22
C ARG A 32 20.61 -32.79 33.78
N SER A 33 19.94 -33.57 32.92
CA SER A 33 19.64 -34.98 33.21
C SER A 33 19.50 -35.82 31.93
N SER A 34 20.65 -36.37 31.52
CA SER A 34 21.01 -37.66 30.91
C SER A 34 20.01 -38.64 30.25
N ALA A 35 18.71 -38.38 30.08
CA ALA A 35 17.80 -39.34 29.44
C ALA A 35 17.21 -38.88 28.09
N HIS A 36 17.23 -37.58 27.80
CA HIS A 36 16.53 -37.03 26.63
C HIS A 36 17.34 -37.04 25.31
N CYS A 37 18.67 -37.17 25.35
CA CYS A 37 19.51 -36.95 24.16
C CYS A 37 19.75 -38.19 23.28
N LYS A 38 19.25 -39.38 23.64
CA LYS A 38 19.42 -40.60 22.80
C LYS A 38 18.21 -40.93 21.93
N LEU A 39 17.03 -40.37 22.21
CA LEU A 39 15.82 -40.55 21.39
C LEU A 39 15.69 -39.51 20.26
N LEU A 40 16.37 -38.36 20.38
CA LEU A 40 16.27 -37.24 19.43
C LEU A 40 17.04 -37.45 18.11
N ASN A 41 17.97 -38.40 18.03
CA ASN A 41 18.86 -38.53 16.86
C ASN A 41 18.52 -39.66 15.87
N LEU A 42 17.55 -40.53 16.17
CA LEU A 42 17.14 -41.61 15.26
C LEU A 42 15.75 -41.40 14.61
N TRP A 43 14.97 -40.43 15.10
CA TRP A 43 13.66 -40.09 14.55
C TRP A 43 13.64 -38.81 13.71
N GLY A 44 14.77 -38.10 13.61
CA GLY A 44 14.89 -36.81 12.93
C GLY A 44 14.76 -36.81 11.40
N LYS A 45 14.37 -37.92 10.76
CA LYS A 45 14.22 -37.99 9.29
C LYS A 45 12.83 -38.36 8.77
N ASN A 46 11.90 -38.81 9.64
CA ASN A 46 10.50 -39.13 9.26
C ASN A 46 9.44 -38.29 9.99
N ILE A 47 9.83 -37.40 10.91
CA ILE A 47 8.89 -36.58 11.73
C ILE A 47 8.41 -35.30 11.00
N SER A 48 9.05 -34.90 9.91
CA SER A 48 8.94 -33.52 9.41
C SER A 48 7.54 -33.11 8.93
N SER A 49 6.74 -34.02 8.35
CA SER A 49 5.40 -33.69 7.86
C SER A 49 4.34 -33.87 8.94
N ASP A 50 4.37 -34.97 9.69
CA ASP A 50 3.26 -35.35 10.58
C ASP A 50 3.15 -34.45 11.81
N ASN A 51 4.29 -33.97 12.33
CA ASN A 51 4.29 -32.98 13.41
C ASN A 51 3.84 -31.58 12.95
N GLN A 52 4.04 -31.23 11.66
CA GLN A 52 3.54 -29.96 11.12
C GLN A 52 2.01 -29.97 11.03
N TRP A 53 1.40 -31.08 10.60
CA TRP A 53 -0.05 -31.23 10.54
C TRP A 53 -0.73 -31.19 11.91
N ILE A 54 -0.14 -31.87 12.91
CA ILE A 54 -0.66 -31.86 14.29
C ILE A 54 -0.59 -30.45 14.90
N ASN A 55 0.51 -29.72 14.66
CA ASN A 55 0.66 -28.35 15.13
C ASN A 55 -0.32 -27.37 14.44
N LEU A 56 -0.58 -27.56 13.15
CA LEU A 56 -1.54 -26.75 12.41
C LEU A 56 -2.97 -26.96 12.90
N GLN A 57 -3.41 -28.20 13.09
CA GLN A 57 -4.74 -28.51 13.63
C GLN A 57 -4.94 -27.92 15.03
N ARG A 58 -3.89 -27.95 15.85
CA ARG A 58 -3.92 -27.37 17.19
C ARG A 58 -4.10 -25.85 17.15
N LEU A 59 -3.35 -25.16 16.29
CA LEU A 59 -3.48 -23.70 16.10
C LEU A 59 -4.89 -23.31 15.62
N ASP A 60 -5.44 -24.06 14.66
CA ASP A 60 -6.80 -23.83 14.17
C ASP A 60 -7.86 -24.01 15.26
N GLN A 61 -7.69 -25.04 16.10
CA GLN A 61 -8.60 -25.28 17.22
C GLN A 61 -8.49 -24.18 18.28
N GLU A 62 -7.27 -23.77 18.64
CA GLU A 62 -7.03 -22.68 19.58
C GLU A 62 -7.64 -21.36 19.05
N TYR A 63 -7.48 -21.05 17.76
CA TYR A 63 -8.11 -19.89 17.12
C TYR A 63 -9.65 -19.92 17.19
N VAL A 64 -10.27 -21.08 16.91
CA VAL A 64 -11.73 -21.23 16.95
C VAL A 64 -12.28 -21.02 18.36
N GLU A 65 -11.61 -21.57 19.37
CA GLU A 65 -11.99 -21.38 20.78
C GLU A 65 -11.78 -19.93 21.23
N ALA A 66 -10.68 -19.29 20.85
CA ALA A 66 -10.44 -17.87 21.12
C ALA A 66 -11.53 -16.98 20.49
N ARG A 67 -11.98 -17.30 19.27
CA ARG A 67 -13.09 -16.58 18.61
C ARG A 67 -14.44 -16.80 19.31
N LYS A 68 -14.68 -17.97 19.91
CA LYS A 68 -15.85 -18.21 20.77
C LYS A 68 -15.76 -17.37 22.06
N ALA A 69 -14.62 -17.41 22.74
CA ALA A 69 -14.37 -16.62 23.95
C ALA A 69 -14.55 -15.12 23.69
N LEU A 70 -14.06 -14.60 22.55
CA LEU A 70 -14.27 -13.20 22.15
C LEU A 70 -15.75 -12.84 22.01
N ARG A 71 -16.60 -13.73 21.49
CA ARG A 71 -18.05 -13.48 21.42
C ARG A 71 -18.69 -13.35 22.80
N ASP A 72 -18.22 -14.12 23.76
CA ASP A 72 -18.70 -14.04 25.14
C ASP A 72 -18.18 -12.77 25.86
N ILE A 73 -16.92 -12.40 25.61
CA ILE A 73 -16.33 -11.13 26.09
C ILE A 73 -17.09 -9.94 25.50
N ARG A 74 -17.42 -9.94 24.20
CA ARG A 74 -18.24 -8.88 23.58
C ARG A 74 -19.62 -8.72 24.21
N ARG A 75 -20.17 -9.76 24.83
CA ARG A 75 -21.48 -9.72 25.49
C ARG A 75 -21.42 -9.22 26.93
N LYS A 76 -20.34 -9.51 27.66
CA LYS A 76 -20.28 -9.37 29.12
C LYS A 76 -19.08 -8.56 29.63
N GLY A 77 -18.07 -8.37 28.81
CA GLY A 77 -16.81 -7.74 29.17
C GLY A 77 -16.84 -6.22 29.03
N THR A 78 -15.82 -5.59 29.59
CA THR A 78 -15.59 -4.16 29.44
C THR A 78 -15.03 -3.81 28.06
N ARG A 79 -15.08 -2.53 27.68
CA ARG A 79 -14.50 -2.05 26.42
C ARG A 79 -13.00 -2.42 26.30
N GLU A 80 -12.27 -2.35 27.40
CA GLU A 80 -10.84 -2.68 27.45
C GLU A 80 -10.60 -4.19 27.24
N GLU A 81 -11.41 -5.04 27.88
CA GLU A 81 -11.35 -6.49 27.70
C GLU A 81 -11.69 -6.91 26.28
N ILE A 82 -12.67 -6.25 25.65
CA ILE A 82 -13.05 -6.50 24.26
C ILE A 82 -11.88 -6.18 23.32
N VAL A 83 -11.27 -5.00 23.46
CA VAL A 83 -10.15 -4.55 22.62
C VAL A 83 -8.93 -5.48 22.74
N VAL A 84 -8.60 -5.91 23.97
CA VAL A 84 -7.49 -6.86 24.19
C VAL A 84 -7.80 -8.20 23.54
N ALA A 85 -9.01 -8.73 23.73
CA ALA A 85 -9.42 -10.00 23.14
C ALA A 85 -9.47 -9.95 21.60
N GLU A 86 -9.89 -8.84 21.01
CA GLU A 86 -9.89 -8.64 19.55
C GLU A 86 -8.48 -8.68 18.98
N ARG A 87 -7.52 -8.04 19.65
CA ARG A 87 -6.12 -8.08 19.26
C ARG A 87 -5.54 -9.48 19.39
N GLU A 88 -5.78 -10.18 20.50
CA GLU A 88 -5.29 -11.54 20.71
C GLU A 88 -5.83 -12.52 19.66
N VAL A 89 -7.13 -12.43 19.33
CA VAL A 89 -7.73 -13.25 18.27
C VAL A 89 -7.15 -12.90 16.88
N ALA A 90 -6.83 -11.64 16.62
CA ALA A 90 -6.19 -11.23 15.37
C ALA A 90 -4.73 -11.73 15.28
N GLU A 91 -3.97 -11.71 16.38
CA GLU A 91 -2.61 -12.29 16.45
C GLU A 91 -2.67 -13.81 16.21
N MET A 92 -3.59 -14.53 16.86
CA MET A 92 -3.77 -15.98 16.64
C MET A 92 -4.19 -16.30 15.19
N ARG A 93 -5.03 -15.47 14.57
CA ARG A 93 -5.39 -15.63 13.16
C ARG A 93 -4.17 -15.50 12.26
N LEU A 94 -3.30 -14.54 12.54
CA LEU A 94 -2.07 -14.32 11.78
C LEU A 94 -1.12 -15.50 11.91
N ASP A 95 -0.94 -16.05 13.11
CA ASP A 95 -0.10 -17.22 13.32
C ASP A 95 -0.67 -18.45 12.60
N ALA A 96 -1.99 -18.67 12.65
CA ALA A 96 -2.65 -19.74 11.90
C ALA A 96 -2.48 -19.55 10.38
N ALA A 97 -2.65 -18.33 9.86
CA ALA A 97 -2.46 -18.03 8.45
C ALA A 97 -1.00 -18.27 7.99
N ARG A 98 -0.02 -17.86 8.81
CA ARG A 98 1.42 -18.09 8.56
C ARG A 98 1.75 -19.58 8.56
N ALA A 99 1.17 -20.35 9.48
CA ALA A 99 1.34 -21.79 9.52
C ALA A 99 0.78 -22.50 8.28
N ARG A 100 -0.29 -21.98 7.69
CA ARG A 100 -0.87 -22.48 6.42
C ARG A 100 -0.05 -22.07 5.19
N GLY A 101 0.69 -20.96 5.27
CA GLY A 101 1.55 -20.47 4.21
C GLY A 101 0.81 -19.84 3.02
N ASN A 102 -0.50 -19.59 3.13
CA ASN A 102 -1.26 -18.92 2.08
C ASN A 102 -1.06 -17.39 2.16
N PRO A 103 -0.40 -16.75 1.16
CA PRO A 103 -0.10 -15.32 1.21
C PRO A 103 -1.33 -14.42 1.34
N VAL A 104 -2.47 -14.82 0.74
CA VAL A 104 -3.72 -14.04 0.80
C VAL A 104 -4.34 -14.11 2.20
N GLU A 105 -4.30 -15.28 2.84
CA GLU A 105 -4.76 -15.44 4.21
C GLU A 105 -3.87 -14.68 5.19
N ILE A 106 -2.55 -14.69 4.96
CA ILE A 106 -1.58 -13.94 5.77
C ILE A 106 -1.86 -12.44 5.65
N ALA A 107 -1.95 -11.90 4.44
CA ALA A 107 -2.21 -10.47 4.24
C ALA A 107 -3.55 -10.03 4.88
N GLY A 108 -4.60 -10.83 4.70
CA GLY A 108 -5.90 -10.58 5.34
C GLY A 108 -5.85 -10.65 6.87
N ALA A 109 -5.02 -11.53 7.44
CA ALA A 109 -4.83 -11.61 8.89
C ALA A 109 -3.97 -10.44 9.43
N GLU A 110 -2.98 -9.97 8.66
CA GLU A 110 -2.21 -8.76 8.99
C GLU A 110 -3.09 -7.51 8.96
N GLN A 111 -4.03 -7.43 8.01
CA GLN A 111 -5.04 -6.37 7.98
C GLN A 111 -5.93 -6.38 9.22
N ASP A 112 -6.42 -7.55 9.65
CA ASP A 112 -7.25 -7.66 10.84
C ASP A 112 -6.47 -7.29 12.12
N LEU A 113 -5.19 -7.66 12.19
CA LEU A 113 -4.33 -7.27 13.30
C LEU A 113 -4.08 -5.76 13.32
N ALA A 114 -3.84 -5.14 12.16
CA ALA A 114 -3.70 -3.70 12.06
C ALA A 114 -4.99 -2.96 12.45
N GLN A 115 -6.16 -3.48 12.06
CA GLN A 115 -7.46 -2.96 12.50
C GLN A 115 -7.62 -3.05 14.03
N ALA A 116 -7.32 -4.20 14.63
CA ALA A 116 -7.41 -4.39 16.08
C ALA A 116 -6.45 -3.45 16.84
N ARG A 117 -5.26 -3.18 16.30
CA ARG A 117 -4.31 -2.19 16.84
C ARG A 117 -4.87 -0.76 16.77
N LEU A 118 -5.53 -0.40 15.67
CA LEU A 118 -6.18 0.89 15.53
C LEU A 118 -7.32 1.07 16.54
N ASP A 119 -8.16 0.06 16.71
CA ASP A 119 -9.26 0.11 17.67
C ASP A 119 -8.72 0.19 19.12
N ALA A 120 -7.58 -0.46 19.40
CA ALA A 120 -6.88 -0.32 20.66
C ALA A 120 -6.30 1.09 20.89
N ALA A 121 -5.67 1.69 19.87
CA ALA A 121 -5.16 3.06 19.95
C ALA A 121 -6.31 4.06 20.19
N ARG A 122 -7.44 3.89 19.50
CA ARG A 122 -8.66 4.70 19.67
C ARG A 122 -9.27 4.57 21.05
N ALA A 123 -9.25 3.36 21.62
CA ALA A 123 -9.74 3.14 22.99
C ALA A 123 -8.86 3.84 24.05
N ARG A 124 -7.55 3.97 23.79
CA ARG A 124 -6.61 4.70 24.66
C ARG A 124 -6.63 6.21 24.48
N GLY A 125 -7.09 6.68 23.31
CA GLY A 125 -7.27 8.10 23.02
C GLY A 125 -5.97 8.87 22.76
N ASN A 126 -4.86 8.19 22.46
CA ASN A 126 -3.59 8.84 22.10
C ASN A 126 -3.56 9.18 20.60
N PRO A 127 -3.60 10.46 20.20
CA PRO A 127 -3.66 10.84 18.79
C PRO A 127 -2.47 10.37 17.95
N VAL A 128 -1.28 10.29 18.54
CA VAL A 128 -0.05 9.84 17.84
C VAL A 128 -0.10 8.35 17.56
N GLU A 129 -0.56 7.55 18.52
CA GLU A 129 -0.75 6.10 18.33
C GLU A 129 -1.86 5.80 17.32
N ILE A 130 -2.94 6.61 17.31
CA ILE A 130 -4.03 6.47 16.34
C ILE A 130 -3.51 6.73 14.93
N ALA A 131 -2.78 7.83 14.71
CA ALA A 131 -2.22 8.16 13.39
C ALA A 131 -1.27 7.05 12.88
N GLY A 132 -0.40 6.54 13.75
CA GLY A 132 0.48 5.42 13.41
C GLY A 132 -0.30 4.14 13.06
N ALA A 133 -1.33 3.80 13.83
CA ALA A 133 -2.15 2.62 13.57
C ALA A 133 -3.04 2.75 12.32
N GLU A 134 -3.48 3.97 11.96
CA GLU A 134 -4.18 4.23 10.70
C GLU A 134 -3.25 4.03 9.49
N GLN A 135 -1.99 4.43 9.61
CA GLN A 135 -0.97 4.16 8.60
C GLN A 135 -0.69 2.65 8.46
N ASP A 136 -0.51 1.93 9.57
CA ASP A 136 -0.32 0.47 9.57
C ASP A 136 -1.50 -0.24 8.89
N LEU A 137 -2.74 0.18 9.18
CA LEU A 137 -3.94 -0.38 8.58
C LEU A 137 -4.01 -0.09 7.07
N ALA A 138 -3.64 1.12 6.65
CA ALA A 138 -3.60 1.47 5.22
C ALA A 138 -2.58 0.59 4.48
N GLN A 139 -1.40 0.37 5.05
CA GLN A 139 -0.38 -0.52 4.49
C GLN A 139 -0.86 -1.98 4.41
N ALA A 140 -1.50 -2.48 5.47
CA ALA A 140 -1.99 -3.87 5.49
C ALA A 140 -3.15 -4.11 4.50
N LYS A 141 -4.04 -3.13 4.32
CA LYS A 141 -5.08 -3.16 3.27
C LYS A 141 -4.47 -3.20 1.88
N ALA A 142 -3.45 -2.38 1.64
CA ALA A 142 -2.75 -2.34 0.36
C ALA A 142 -2.07 -3.69 0.05
N ALA A 143 -1.35 -4.27 1.02
CA ALA A 143 -0.75 -5.59 0.90
C ALA A 143 -1.78 -6.70 0.61
N THR A 144 -2.98 -6.59 1.20
CA THR A 144 -4.08 -7.54 0.93
C THR A 144 -4.58 -7.45 -0.51
N VAL A 145 -4.77 -6.24 -1.03
CA VAL A 145 -5.18 -6.03 -2.43
C VAL A 145 -4.12 -6.55 -3.40
N GLU A 146 -2.85 -6.25 -3.16
CA GLU A 146 -1.74 -6.76 -3.97
C GLU A 146 -1.64 -8.29 -3.91
N GLY A 147 -1.75 -8.88 -2.72
CA GLY A 147 -1.72 -10.33 -2.53
C GLY A 147 -2.86 -11.04 -3.25
N MET A 148 -4.07 -10.47 -3.23
CA MET A 148 -5.21 -11.00 -3.99
C MET A 148 -4.99 -10.90 -5.51
N ALA A 149 -4.46 -9.78 -6.00
CA ALA A 149 -4.15 -9.62 -7.42
C ALA A 149 -3.05 -10.60 -7.88
N GLN A 150 -2.03 -10.80 -7.04
CA GLN A 150 -0.98 -11.79 -7.31
C GLN A 150 -1.54 -13.22 -7.35
N ALA A 151 -2.41 -13.59 -6.41
CA ALA A 151 -3.03 -14.91 -6.40
C ALA A 151 -3.92 -15.14 -7.64
N ARG A 152 -4.60 -14.10 -8.14
CA ARG A 152 -5.33 -14.16 -9.41
C ARG A 152 -4.41 -14.40 -10.60
N LEU A 153 -3.26 -13.72 -10.63
CA LEU A 153 -2.25 -13.91 -11.67
C LEU A 153 -1.68 -15.34 -11.64
N ASP A 154 -1.37 -15.87 -10.46
CA ASP A 154 -0.86 -17.23 -10.33
C ASP A 154 -1.92 -18.26 -10.75
N ALA A 155 -3.20 -18.01 -10.42
CA ALA A 155 -4.31 -18.85 -10.87
C ALA A 155 -4.50 -18.78 -12.40
N ALA A 156 -4.39 -17.60 -13.02
CA ALA A 156 -4.46 -17.43 -14.46
C ALA A 156 -3.29 -18.15 -15.16
N ARG A 157 -2.07 -18.03 -14.63
CA ARG A 157 -0.88 -18.74 -15.12
C ARG A 157 -1.03 -20.26 -15.02
N ALA A 158 -1.64 -20.76 -13.95
CA ALA A 158 -1.93 -22.18 -13.79
C ALA A 158 -2.96 -22.70 -14.81
N ARG A 159 -3.90 -21.87 -15.23
CA ARG A 159 -4.88 -22.20 -16.29
C ARG A 159 -4.30 -22.10 -17.69
N GLY A 160 -3.32 -21.22 -17.89
CA GLY A 160 -2.56 -21.08 -19.14
C GLY A 160 -3.26 -20.28 -20.24
N ASP A 161 -4.34 -19.56 -19.95
CA ASP A 161 -4.99 -18.66 -20.92
C ASP A 161 -4.21 -17.32 -21.01
N PRO A 162 -3.60 -16.99 -22.16
CA PRO A 162 -2.84 -15.75 -22.32
C PRO A 162 -3.66 -14.48 -22.08
N VAL A 163 -4.97 -14.49 -22.37
CA VAL A 163 -5.86 -13.33 -22.17
C VAL A 163 -6.14 -13.14 -20.68
N GLU A 164 -6.43 -14.23 -19.95
CA GLU A 164 -6.60 -14.17 -18.49
C GLU A 164 -5.31 -13.74 -17.79
N ILE A 165 -4.15 -14.22 -18.25
CA ILE A 165 -2.84 -13.82 -17.71
C ILE A 165 -2.60 -12.32 -17.93
N ALA A 166 -2.79 -11.81 -19.15
CA ALA A 166 -2.59 -10.39 -19.44
C ALA A 166 -3.52 -9.50 -18.60
N GLY A 167 -4.79 -9.90 -18.45
CA GLY A 167 -5.73 -9.19 -17.57
C GLY A 167 -5.30 -9.21 -16.10
N ALA A 168 -4.83 -10.35 -15.59
CA ALA A 168 -4.37 -10.46 -14.20
C ALA A 168 -3.04 -9.72 -13.95
N GLU A 169 -2.15 -9.64 -14.95
CA GLU A 169 -0.94 -8.81 -14.88
C GLU A 169 -1.29 -7.32 -14.82
N GLN A 170 -2.29 -6.89 -15.59
CA GLN A 170 -2.82 -5.53 -15.53
C GLN A 170 -3.45 -5.23 -14.16
N ASP A 171 -4.28 -6.14 -13.63
CA ASP A 171 -4.88 -6.01 -12.28
C ASP A 171 -3.80 -5.86 -11.20
N LEU A 172 -2.74 -6.67 -11.26
CA LEU A 172 -1.62 -6.58 -10.32
C LEU A 172 -0.84 -5.27 -10.45
N ALA A 173 -0.60 -4.80 -11.68
CA ALA A 173 0.05 -3.52 -11.91
C ALA A 173 -0.77 -2.36 -11.33
N GLN A 174 -2.09 -2.39 -11.53
CA GLN A 174 -3.00 -1.39 -10.95
C GLN A 174 -3.05 -1.45 -9.42
N ALA A 175 -3.08 -2.65 -8.84
CA ALA A 175 -3.03 -2.82 -7.38
C ALA A 175 -1.76 -2.22 -6.78
N LYS A 176 -0.58 -2.53 -7.35
CA LYS A 176 0.70 -1.96 -6.92
C LYS A 176 0.75 -0.45 -7.06
N ALA A 177 0.25 0.08 -8.17
CA ALA A 177 0.25 1.52 -8.38
C ALA A 177 -0.66 2.25 -7.39
N ALA A 178 -1.84 1.70 -7.08
CA ALA A 178 -2.73 2.24 -6.07
C ALA A 178 -2.11 2.25 -4.66
N THR A 179 -1.34 1.21 -4.30
CA THR A 179 -0.57 1.17 -3.05
C THR A 179 0.45 2.30 -2.98
N VAL A 180 1.24 2.48 -4.05
CA VAL A 180 2.28 3.52 -4.12
C VAL A 180 1.64 4.91 -4.02
N GLU A 181 0.53 5.15 -4.72
CA GLU A 181 -0.23 6.39 -4.63
C GLU A 181 -0.72 6.66 -3.19
N GLY A 182 -1.31 5.66 -2.53
CA GLY A 182 -1.75 5.78 -1.14
C GLY A 182 -0.62 6.10 -0.16
N MET A 183 0.56 5.49 -0.34
CA MET A 183 1.74 5.79 0.48
C MET A 183 2.28 7.21 0.21
N ALA A 184 2.29 7.65 -1.04
CA ALA A 184 2.70 9.01 -1.39
C ALA A 184 1.74 10.06 -0.79
N GLN A 185 0.43 9.79 -0.82
CA GLN A 185 -0.57 10.64 -0.19
C GLN A 185 -0.34 10.75 1.33
N ALA A 186 -0.07 9.63 2.01
CA ALA A 186 0.22 9.64 3.44
C ALA A 186 1.50 10.44 3.77
N ARG A 187 2.53 10.37 2.92
CA ARG A 187 3.75 11.19 3.06
C ARG A 187 3.45 12.67 2.90
N LEU A 188 2.59 13.03 1.95
CA LEU A 188 2.15 14.41 1.74
C LEU A 188 1.38 14.94 2.96
N ASP A 189 0.46 14.17 3.51
CA ASP A 189 -0.29 14.56 4.70
C ASP A 189 0.64 14.74 5.91
N ALA A 190 1.64 13.86 6.07
CA ALA A 190 2.67 14.00 7.08
C ALA A 190 3.55 15.25 6.88
N ALA A 191 3.94 15.56 5.63
CA ALA A 191 4.70 16.78 5.31
C ALA A 191 3.88 18.04 5.61
N ARG A 192 2.58 18.04 5.26
CA ARG A 192 1.65 19.14 5.57
C ARG A 192 1.49 19.35 7.07
N ALA A 193 1.44 18.27 7.85
CA ALA A 193 1.38 18.35 9.31
C ALA A 193 2.66 18.97 9.93
N ARG A 194 3.83 18.79 9.30
CA ARG A 194 5.10 19.40 9.72
C ARG A 194 5.26 20.85 9.27
N GLY A 195 4.58 21.24 8.20
CA GLY A 195 4.48 22.63 7.74
C GLY A 195 5.70 23.17 6.99
N ASN A 196 6.65 22.33 6.56
CA ASN A 196 7.80 22.75 5.77
C ASN A 196 7.42 22.82 4.27
N PRO A 197 7.41 24.01 3.63
CA PRO A 197 6.98 24.16 2.23
C PRO A 197 7.81 23.33 1.23
N VAL A 198 9.11 23.15 1.48
CA VAL A 198 9.99 22.37 0.60
C VAL A 198 9.69 20.88 0.71
N GLU A 199 9.42 20.38 1.92
CA GLU A 199 9.00 18.99 2.13
C GLU A 199 7.62 18.71 1.54
N ILE A 200 6.69 19.67 1.67
CA ILE A 200 5.35 19.57 1.08
C ILE A 200 5.45 19.48 -0.44
N ALA A 201 6.18 20.40 -1.08
CA ALA A 201 6.31 20.41 -2.53
C ALA A 201 7.01 19.15 -3.06
N GLY A 202 8.03 18.64 -2.35
CA GLY A 202 8.65 17.36 -2.66
C GLY A 202 7.67 16.18 -2.55
N ALA A 203 6.84 16.14 -1.50
CA ALA A 203 5.83 15.10 -1.35
C ALA A 203 4.67 15.21 -2.36
N GLU A 204 4.32 16.42 -2.80
CA GLU A 204 3.36 16.65 -3.90
C GLU A 204 3.92 16.13 -5.23
N GLN A 205 5.21 16.34 -5.48
CA GLN A 205 5.90 15.77 -6.63
C GLN A 205 5.91 14.24 -6.60
N ASP A 206 6.20 13.63 -5.45
CA ASP A 206 6.16 12.16 -5.27
C ASP A 206 4.75 11.60 -5.54
N LEU A 207 3.71 12.28 -5.03
CA LEU A 207 2.32 11.89 -5.27
C LEU A 207 1.93 12.03 -6.75
N ALA A 208 2.33 13.12 -7.42
CA ALA A 208 2.06 13.30 -8.84
C ALA A 208 2.77 12.24 -9.69
N GLN A 209 3.99 11.84 -9.30
CA GLN A 209 4.70 10.73 -9.95
C GLN A 209 3.97 9.39 -9.74
N ALA A 210 3.50 9.11 -8.52
CA ALA A 210 2.74 7.90 -8.24
C ALA A 210 1.42 7.83 -9.04
N ARG A 211 0.73 8.97 -9.19
CA ARG A 211 -0.47 9.09 -10.04
C ARG A 211 -0.19 8.83 -11.51
N LEU A 212 0.95 9.32 -12.00
CA LEU A 212 1.39 9.05 -13.37
C LEU A 212 1.65 7.56 -13.59
N ASP A 213 2.31 6.90 -12.66
CA ASP A 213 2.56 5.47 -12.74
C ASP A 213 1.24 4.66 -12.65
N ALA A 214 0.28 5.11 -11.85
CA ALA A 214 -1.08 4.54 -11.80
C ALA A 214 -1.86 4.74 -13.10
N ALA A 215 -1.78 5.92 -13.72
CA ALA A 215 -2.39 6.18 -15.02
C ALA A 215 -1.78 5.28 -16.12
N ARG A 216 -0.45 5.08 -16.08
CA ARG A 216 0.26 4.17 -16.98
C ARG A 216 -0.15 2.72 -16.79
N ALA A 217 -0.33 2.27 -15.54
CA ALA A 217 -0.83 0.93 -15.24
C ALA A 217 -2.27 0.69 -15.75
N LYS A 218 -3.10 1.73 -15.83
CA LYS A 218 -4.44 1.67 -16.42
C LYS A 218 -4.43 1.67 -17.95
N GLY A 219 -3.41 2.30 -18.55
CA GLY A 219 -3.26 2.39 -20.01
C GLY A 219 -4.15 3.43 -20.69
N ASN A 220 -4.76 4.35 -19.94
CA ASN A 220 -5.58 5.42 -20.51
C ASN A 220 -4.71 6.62 -20.90
N ALA A 221 -4.52 6.83 -22.21
CA ALA A 221 -3.68 7.91 -22.75
C ALA A 221 -4.08 9.32 -22.27
N VAL A 222 -5.37 9.58 -22.07
CA VAL A 222 -5.85 10.88 -21.59
C VAL A 222 -5.53 11.07 -20.10
N GLU A 223 -5.68 10.02 -19.29
CA GLU A 223 -5.29 10.05 -17.88
C GLU A 223 -3.77 10.19 -17.72
N ILE A 224 -2.99 9.51 -18.57
CA ILE A 224 -1.53 9.61 -18.58
C ILE A 224 -1.11 11.06 -18.87
N ALA A 225 -1.65 11.67 -19.93
CA ALA A 225 -1.29 13.05 -20.28
C ALA A 225 -1.71 14.04 -19.18
N GLY A 226 -2.89 13.85 -18.57
CA GLY A 226 -3.31 14.62 -17.40
C GLY A 226 -2.35 14.48 -16.22
N ALA A 227 -1.93 13.27 -15.89
CA ALA A 227 -0.98 13.01 -14.80
C ALA A 227 0.44 13.53 -15.10
N GLU A 228 0.89 13.52 -16.36
CA GLU A 228 2.15 14.14 -16.77
C GLU A 228 2.11 15.66 -16.59
N GLN A 229 0.98 16.29 -16.90
CA GLN A 229 0.76 17.70 -16.62
C GLN A 229 0.78 18.01 -15.11
N ASP A 230 0.11 17.19 -14.30
CA ASP A 230 0.11 17.35 -12.85
C ASP A 230 1.51 17.20 -12.25
N LEU A 231 2.31 16.25 -12.75
CA LEU A 231 3.71 16.09 -12.35
C LEU A 231 4.57 17.30 -12.75
N ALA A 232 4.40 17.83 -13.96
CA ALA A 232 5.11 19.01 -14.39
C ALA A 232 4.75 20.25 -13.55
N GLN A 233 3.47 20.36 -13.14
CA GLN A 233 3.01 21.41 -12.24
C GLN A 233 3.65 21.25 -10.85
N ALA A 234 3.65 20.04 -10.29
CA ALA A 234 4.26 19.77 -8.98
C ALA A 234 5.78 20.06 -8.99
N ARG A 235 6.48 19.75 -10.08
CA ARG A 235 7.90 20.10 -10.26
C ARG A 235 8.13 21.61 -10.27
N LEU A 236 7.25 22.37 -10.92
CA LEU A 236 7.30 23.83 -10.91
C LEU A 236 7.09 24.40 -9.51
N ASP A 237 6.11 23.87 -8.78
CA ASP A 237 5.85 24.31 -7.40
C ASP A 237 7.01 23.95 -6.46
N ALA A 238 7.65 22.78 -6.66
CA ALA A 238 8.87 22.39 -5.96
C ALA A 238 10.07 23.29 -6.29
N ALA A 239 10.28 23.64 -7.56
CA ALA A 239 11.33 24.58 -7.97
C ALA A 239 11.10 25.97 -7.35
N ARG A 240 9.85 26.44 -7.33
CA ARG A 240 9.47 27.71 -6.67
C ARG A 240 9.68 27.69 -5.17
N ALA A 241 9.40 26.57 -4.51
CA ALA A 241 9.63 26.41 -3.07
C ALA A 241 11.12 26.44 -2.72
N LYS A 242 12.00 25.92 -3.60
CA LYS A 242 13.46 25.99 -3.43
C LYS A 242 14.04 27.37 -3.78
N GLY A 243 13.38 28.10 -4.69
CA GLY A 243 13.78 29.45 -5.09
C GLY A 243 14.91 29.52 -6.11
N ASP A 244 15.22 28.43 -6.82
CA ASP A 244 16.23 28.43 -7.89
C ASP A 244 15.61 28.93 -9.21
N PRO A 245 16.03 30.10 -9.73
CA PRO A 245 15.45 30.68 -10.94
C PRO A 245 15.69 29.83 -12.20
N VAL A 246 16.78 29.05 -12.27
CA VAL A 246 17.08 28.17 -13.41
C VAL A 246 16.18 26.94 -13.36
N GLU A 247 16.02 26.32 -12.19
CA GLU A 247 15.08 25.21 -12.01
C GLU A 247 13.64 25.64 -12.30
N ILE A 248 13.25 26.85 -11.89
CA ILE A 248 11.90 27.41 -12.15
C ILE A 248 11.69 27.56 -13.66
N ALA A 249 12.62 28.20 -14.37
CA ALA A 249 12.49 28.40 -15.81
C ALA A 249 12.41 27.07 -16.59
N GLY A 250 13.21 26.08 -16.19
CA GLY A 250 13.13 24.73 -16.75
C GLY A 250 11.78 24.05 -16.48
N ALA A 251 11.28 24.14 -15.25
CA ALA A 251 10.01 23.54 -14.87
C ALA A 251 8.79 24.24 -15.52
N GLU A 252 8.85 25.56 -15.74
CA GLU A 252 7.82 26.29 -16.50
C GLU A 252 7.76 25.82 -17.96
N GLN A 253 8.93 25.56 -18.56
CA GLN A 253 9.04 24.97 -19.88
C GLN A 253 8.45 23.54 -19.90
N ASP A 254 8.82 22.69 -18.96
CA ASP A 254 8.28 21.32 -18.86
C ASP A 254 6.76 21.33 -18.74
N LEU A 255 6.20 22.22 -17.91
CA LEU A 255 4.75 22.38 -17.75
C LEU A 255 4.08 22.85 -19.04
N ALA A 256 4.70 23.78 -19.76
CA ALA A 256 4.18 24.27 -21.03
C ALA A 256 4.15 23.15 -22.09
N GLN A 257 5.19 22.31 -22.14
CA GLN A 257 5.25 21.13 -23.00
C GLN A 257 4.21 20.08 -22.60
N ALA A 258 4.06 19.79 -21.31
CA ALA A 258 3.07 18.83 -20.82
C ALA A 258 1.62 19.27 -21.13
N LYS A 259 1.28 20.54 -20.93
CA LYS A 259 -0.02 21.11 -21.32
C LYS A 259 -0.30 20.97 -22.81
N ALA A 260 0.71 21.20 -23.66
CA ALA A 260 0.58 21.03 -25.10
C ALA A 260 0.34 19.55 -25.47
N ALA A 261 1.07 18.62 -24.87
CA ALA A 261 0.89 17.18 -25.05
C ALA A 261 -0.51 16.71 -24.61
N THR A 262 -1.06 17.24 -23.51
CA THR A 262 -2.43 16.95 -23.07
C THR A 262 -3.47 17.36 -24.10
N VAL A 263 -3.33 18.55 -24.68
CA VAL A 263 -4.25 19.02 -25.73
C VAL A 263 -4.15 18.16 -26.99
N GLU A 264 -2.93 17.78 -27.40
CA GLU A 264 -2.72 16.84 -28.50
C GLU A 264 -3.36 15.47 -28.22
N GLY A 265 -3.16 14.90 -27.03
CA GLY A 265 -3.72 13.62 -26.62
C GLY A 265 -5.26 13.63 -26.58
N MET A 266 -5.87 14.70 -26.09
CA MET A 266 -7.34 14.87 -26.12
C MET A 266 -7.88 14.99 -27.55
N ALA A 267 -7.17 15.71 -28.43
CA ALA A 267 -7.56 15.82 -29.83
C ALA A 267 -7.46 14.47 -30.56
N GLN A 268 -6.41 13.69 -30.25
CA GLN A 268 -6.25 12.33 -30.76
C GLN A 268 -7.37 11.41 -30.28
N ALA A 269 -7.69 11.42 -28.98
CA ALA A 269 -8.79 10.62 -28.43
C ALA A 269 -10.15 10.97 -29.06
N ARG A 270 -10.38 12.25 -29.38
CA ARG A 270 -11.59 12.69 -30.11
C ARG A 270 -11.62 12.14 -31.54
N LEU A 271 -10.48 12.13 -32.23
CA LEU A 271 -10.36 11.55 -33.56
C LEU A 271 -10.64 10.05 -33.55
N ASP A 272 -10.07 9.32 -32.59
CA ASP A 272 -10.29 7.88 -32.45
C ASP A 272 -11.75 7.56 -32.11
N ALA A 273 -12.39 8.37 -31.26
CA ALA A 273 -13.81 8.26 -30.97
C ALA A 273 -14.70 8.56 -32.19
N ALA A 274 -14.36 9.58 -32.99
CA ALA A 274 -15.07 9.91 -34.23
C ALA A 274 -14.93 8.77 -35.26
N ARG A 275 -13.74 8.19 -35.39
CA ARG A 275 -13.46 7.02 -36.24
C ARG A 275 -14.26 5.80 -35.82
N ALA A 276 -14.34 5.52 -34.51
CA ALA A 276 -15.13 4.43 -33.97
C ALA A 276 -16.64 4.58 -34.25
N ARG A 277 -17.15 5.82 -34.29
CA ARG A 277 -18.56 6.12 -34.63
C ARG A 277 -18.83 6.09 -36.13
N GLY A 278 -17.81 6.21 -36.97
CA GLY A 278 -17.92 6.13 -38.43
C GLY A 278 -18.57 7.35 -39.11
N ASN A 279 -18.72 8.49 -38.42
CA ASN A 279 -19.30 9.70 -39.00
C ASN A 279 -18.21 10.52 -39.74
N PRO A 280 -18.26 10.63 -41.08
CA PRO A 280 -17.20 11.30 -41.85
C PRO A 280 -17.05 12.79 -41.54
N VAL A 281 -18.11 13.49 -41.16
CA VAL A 281 -18.06 14.92 -40.81
C VAL A 281 -17.35 15.11 -39.46
N GLU A 282 -17.64 14.26 -38.48
CA GLU A 282 -16.98 14.28 -37.17
C GLU A 282 -15.50 13.91 -37.28
N ILE A 283 -15.16 12.94 -38.15
CA ILE A 283 -13.77 12.55 -38.40
C ILE A 283 -12.99 13.73 -38.99
N ALA A 284 -13.50 14.37 -40.06
CA ALA A 284 -12.84 15.51 -40.68
C ALA A 284 -12.65 16.69 -39.70
N GLY A 285 -13.66 16.97 -38.88
CA GLY A 285 -13.57 17.99 -37.83
C GLY A 285 -12.53 17.65 -36.75
N ALA A 286 -12.44 16.38 -36.35
CA ALA A 286 -11.47 15.93 -35.36
C ALA A 286 -10.02 15.92 -35.91
N GLU A 287 -9.82 15.59 -37.19
CA GLU A 287 -8.51 15.66 -37.86
C GLU A 287 -7.99 17.10 -37.93
N GLN A 288 -8.86 18.05 -38.27
CA GLN A 288 -8.52 19.47 -38.21
C GLN A 288 -8.17 19.92 -36.78
N GLY A 289 -8.94 19.48 -35.79
CA GLY A 289 -8.68 19.79 -34.38
C GLY A 289 -7.32 19.26 -33.89
N LEU A 290 -6.95 18.04 -34.29
CA LEU A 290 -5.64 17.46 -33.99
C LEU A 290 -4.50 18.22 -34.67
N THR A 291 -4.68 18.57 -35.94
CA THR A 291 -3.67 19.32 -36.70
C THR A 291 -3.41 20.69 -36.06
N GLN A 292 -4.47 21.40 -35.66
CA GLN A 292 -4.35 22.67 -34.94
C GLN A 292 -3.64 22.53 -33.58
N ALA A 293 -3.88 21.44 -32.84
CA ALA A 293 -3.20 21.17 -31.58
C ALA A 293 -1.69 20.93 -31.79
N GLN A 294 -1.34 20.13 -32.80
CA GLN A 294 0.05 19.84 -33.16
C GLN A 294 0.80 21.08 -33.66
N ASP A 295 0.16 21.92 -34.47
CA ASP A 295 0.75 23.17 -34.96
C ASP A 295 1.02 24.15 -33.81
N ARG A 296 0.05 24.31 -32.89
CA ARG A 296 0.24 25.14 -31.69
C ARG A 296 1.39 24.66 -30.82
N SER A 297 1.50 23.35 -30.62
CA SER A 297 2.57 22.72 -29.84
C SER A 297 3.94 22.86 -30.51
N ARG A 298 4.02 22.72 -31.84
CA ARG A 298 5.25 23.01 -32.61
C ARG A 298 5.70 24.44 -32.44
N ILE A 299 4.78 25.41 -32.57
CA ILE A 299 5.09 26.83 -32.35
C ILE A 299 5.60 27.04 -30.92
N LEU A 300 4.94 26.43 -29.93
CA LEU A 300 5.34 26.53 -28.53
C LEU A 300 6.76 26.00 -28.31
N ARG A 301 7.06 24.79 -28.81
CA ARG A 301 8.41 24.19 -28.73
C ARG A 301 9.46 25.05 -29.43
N ALA A 302 9.15 25.58 -30.62
CA ALA A 302 10.07 26.45 -31.37
C ALA A 302 10.32 27.79 -30.65
N SER A 303 9.30 28.37 -30.01
CA SER A 303 9.42 29.64 -29.29
C SER A 303 10.22 29.54 -27.99
N ILE A 304 10.34 28.34 -27.42
CA ILE A 304 11.06 28.08 -26.17
C ILE A 304 12.55 27.76 -26.42
N SER A 305 12.94 27.44 -27.67
CA SER A 305 14.28 26.94 -28.01
C SER A 305 15.48 27.93 -28.10
N PRO A 306 15.43 29.27 -27.90
CA PRO A 306 16.66 30.08 -28.04
C PRO A 306 17.13 30.82 -26.77
N ILE A 307 17.10 30.23 -25.57
CA ILE A 307 17.70 30.88 -24.38
C ILE A 307 19.00 30.22 -23.88
N PHE A 308 19.26 28.93 -24.16
CA PHE A 308 20.47 28.24 -23.67
C PHE A 308 21.55 27.94 -24.71
N ALA A 309 21.50 28.55 -25.90
CA ALA A 309 22.49 28.34 -26.96
C ALA A 309 23.56 29.45 -27.06
N PHE A 310 23.73 30.31 -26.04
CA PHE A 310 24.61 31.49 -26.14
C PHE A 310 25.83 31.53 -25.21
N GLU A 311 26.12 30.47 -24.44
CA GLU A 311 27.37 30.36 -23.67
C GLU A 311 28.19 29.15 -24.14
N GLY A 312 29.13 29.39 -25.06
CA GLY A 312 30.04 28.32 -25.50
C GLY A 312 31.09 28.70 -26.55
N ASN A 313 30.94 29.80 -27.30
CA ASN A 313 31.83 30.13 -28.42
C ASN A 313 32.42 31.55 -28.35
N TYR A 314 32.99 31.95 -27.21
CA TYR A 314 33.82 33.16 -27.13
C TYR A 314 35.03 32.99 -26.20
N LEU A 315 35.78 31.89 -26.35
CA LEU A 315 37.14 31.76 -25.81
C LEU A 315 37.99 30.93 -26.77
N ASP A 316 38.25 31.46 -27.95
CA ASP A 316 39.47 31.13 -28.70
C ASP A 316 39.74 32.25 -29.72
N GLY A 317 40.78 33.04 -29.43
CA GLY A 317 41.37 33.97 -30.39
C GLY A 317 41.40 35.44 -29.99
N VAL A 318 42.25 35.80 -29.01
CA VAL A 318 43.14 36.98 -29.07
C VAL A 318 44.46 36.63 -28.38
#